data_AF-A0A849AQ01-F1
#
_entry.id   AF-A0A849AQ01-F1
#
_cell.length_a   1.000
_cell.length_b   1.000
_cell.length_c   1.000
_cell.angle_alpha   90.00
_cell.angle_beta   90.00
_cell.angle_gamma   90.00
#
_symmetry.space_group_name_H-M   'P 1'
#
loop_
_entity.id
_entity.type
_entity.pdbx_description
1 polymer ?
#
loop_
_entity_poly.entity_id
_entity_poly.type
_entity_poly.pdbx_seq_one_letter_code
_entity_poly.pdbx_strand_id
1 'polypeptide(L)'
;MAYALYDRLLRAVKASGLPYTVVGGAASRGRGTMRSIQTITLHHTATPRSYRKGVDYPTFNVVKNGRPGLPGPLAQLGLGRSGHVYLFAAGIANHAGRSRATSMTNKYAIGIEAEGANEAWPEQQYDAYVRLVRALLDECDLPVSRALRHAETCSPPGRKPDASFSGPAFRRAVDNLSLKKSPTPAPEKKGLFGMSIIATGINTSKRTIKAGQSARIPVGKYFSLATVKKGQTVRPTVRLALHGAHEEDVLAVSAKIVDYAPKSNPQDKIVGNFFTSDFTGTTGGGWSDHVYTGQAYKVSQTPRKGGSLRLQLLVTNKSKNPIDIRVTDFVVEGD
;
A
#
# COMPACT_ATOMS: atom_id res chain seq x y z
N MET A 1 9.38 -5.30 -23.40
CA MET A 1 9.54 -6.72 -23.01
C MET A 1 9.81 -6.80 -21.50
N ALA A 2 9.42 -7.89 -20.84
CA ALA A 2 9.70 -8.09 -19.43
C ALA A 2 11.17 -8.49 -19.19
N TYR A 3 11.75 -8.06 -18.07
CA TYR A 3 13.06 -8.48 -17.60
C TYR A 3 12.99 -9.86 -16.95
N ALA A 4 14.00 -10.69 -17.18
CA ALA A 4 14.07 -12.07 -16.65
C ALA A 4 14.03 -12.15 -15.11
N LEU A 5 14.44 -11.09 -14.41
CA LEU A 5 14.42 -11.05 -12.94
C LEU A 5 12.99 -10.96 -12.38
N TYR A 6 12.00 -10.56 -13.18
CA TYR A 6 10.63 -10.32 -12.70
C TYR A 6 10.01 -11.54 -12.02
N ASP A 7 10.07 -12.71 -12.66
CA ASP A 7 9.46 -13.92 -12.11
C ASP A 7 10.15 -14.38 -10.82
N ARG A 8 11.47 -14.17 -10.72
CA ARG A 8 12.24 -14.43 -9.49
C ARG A 8 11.78 -13.53 -8.36
N LEU A 9 11.72 -12.22 -8.58
CA LEU A 9 11.23 -11.26 -7.58
C LEU A 9 9.81 -11.60 -7.13
N LEU A 10 8.93 -11.94 -8.08
CA LEU A 10 7.55 -12.30 -7.74
C LEU A 10 7.48 -13.59 -6.91
N ARG A 11 8.30 -14.60 -7.21
CA ARG A 11 8.38 -15.82 -6.38
C ARG A 11 8.91 -15.52 -4.98
N ALA A 12 9.98 -14.75 -4.85
CA ALA A 12 10.53 -14.35 -3.56
C ALA A 12 9.52 -13.57 -2.72
N VAL A 13 8.84 -12.58 -3.31
CA VAL A 13 7.81 -11.80 -2.62
C VAL A 13 6.66 -12.70 -2.16
N LYS A 14 6.18 -13.64 -2.99
CA LYS A 14 5.16 -14.62 -2.57
C LYS A 14 5.66 -15.55 -1.46
N ALA A 15 6.88 -16.06 -1.58
CA ALA A 15 7.49 -16.97 -0.61
C ALA A 15 7.71 -16.31 0.77
N SER A 16 7.91 -14.98 0.79
CA SER A 16 7.99 -14.23 2.05
C SER A 16 6.69 -14.29 2.87
N GLY A 17 5.54 -14.55 2.23
CA GLY A 17 4.21 -14.55 2.85
C GLY A 17 3.74 -13.19 3.35
N LEU A 18 4.33 -12.10 2.82
CA LEU A 18 3.97 -10.72 3.16
C LEU A 18 2.86 -10.21 2.21
N PRO A 19 2.03 -9.26 2.65
CA PRO A 19 1.15 -8.55 1.72
C PRO A 19 2.00 -7.77 0.72
N TYR A 20 1.61 -7.78 -0.56
CA TYR A 20 2.41 -7.16 -1.61
C TYR A 20 1.56 -6.57 -2.73
N THR A 21 2.13 -5.59 -3.43
CA THR A 21 1.59 -5.00 -4.67
C THR A 21 2.64 -5.08 -5.77
N VAL A 22 2.26 -5.60 -6.94
CA VAL A 22 3.10 -5.55 -8.14
C VAL A 22 2.80 -4.25 -8.86
N VAL A 23 3.68 -3.25 -8.71
CA VAL A 23 3.46 -1.93 -9.29
C VAL A 23 3.49 -2.02 -10.81
N GLY A 24 2.46 -1.49 -11.47
CA GLY A 24 2.24 -1.61 -12.91
C GLY A 24 3.47 -1.22 -13.70
N GLY A 25 3.78 -1.98 -14.76
CA GLY A 25 5.02 -1.84 -15.50
C GLY A 25 6.27 -2.42 -14.81
N ALA A 26 6.17 -2.98 -13.60
CA ALA A 26 7.33 -3.51 -12.87
C ALA A 26 8.15 -4.52 -13.66
N ALA A 27 7.48 -5.43 -14.37
CA ALA A 27 8.14 -6.43 -15.21
C ALA A 27 9.07 -5.82 -16.25
N SER A 28 8.78 -4.61 -16.77
CA SER A 28 9.58 -3.92 -17.78
C SER A 28 10.27 -2.65 -17.27
N ARG A 29 10.09 -2.27 -16.00
CA ARG A 29 10.69 -1.07 -15.42
C ARG A 29 12.11 -1.33 -14.98
N GLY A 30 13.00 -0.42 -15.33
CA GLY A 30 14.42 -0.46 -15.00
C GLY A 30 15.26 0.19 -16.09
N ARG A 31 16.51 0.50 -15.78
CA ARG A 31 17.45 1.19 -16.69
C ARG A 31 18.26 0.26 -17.58
N GLY A 32 17.92 -1.02 -17.59
CA GLY A 32 18.60 -2.07 -18.34
C GLY A 32 18.47 -3.41 -17.64
N THR A 33 19.01 -4.44 -18.30
CA THR A 33 18.95 -5.82 -17.83
C THR A 33 19.91 -6.06 -16.67
N MET A 34 19.40 -6.67 -15.59
CA MET A 34 20.23 -7.13 -14.48
C MET A 34 21.22 -8.21 -14.92
N ARG A 35 22.38 -8.25 -14.29
CA ARG A 35 23.34 -9.35 -14.41
C ARG A 35 23.01 -10.44 -13.38
N SER A 36 23.88 -11.42 -13.23
CA SER A 36 23.78 -12.41 -12.15
C SER A 36 23.68 -11.69 -10.82
N ILE A 37 22.60 -11.94 -10.08
CA ILE A 37 22.37 -11.28 -8.79
C ILE A 37 23.39 -11.80 -7.79
N GLN A 38 24.03 -10.87 -7.09
CA GLN A 38 25.11 -11.18 -6.16
C GLN A 38 24.94 -10.49 -4.81
N THR A 39 24.05 -9.51 -4.66
CA THR A 39 23.87 -8.78 -3.39
C THR A 39 22.42 -8.32 -3.24
N ILE A 40 21.91 -8.38 -2.01
CA ILE A 40 20.66 -7.72 -1.62
C ILE A 40 21.07 -6.51 -0.78
N THR A 41 20.90 -5.30 -1.33
CA THR A 41 21.28 -4.06 -0.66
C THR A 41 20.09 -3.51 0.13
N LEU A 42 20.32 -3.31 1.43
CA LEU A 42 19.32 -2.88 2.39
C LEU A 42 19.40 -1.35 2.57
N HIS A 43 18.32 -0.66 2.20
CA HIS A 43 18.19 0.79 2.32
C HIS A 43 17.09 1.19 3.31
N HIS A 44 17.14 2.45 3.71
CA HIS A 44 15.97 3.20 4.13
C HIS A 44 15.73 4.38 3.18
N THR A 45 14.49 4.85 3.09
CA THR A 45 14.08 5.89 2.15
C THR A 45 14.51 7.31 2.54
N ALA A 46 15.04 7.47 3.77
CA ALA A 46 15.39 8.75 4.38
C ALA A 46 14.19 9.70 4.48
N THR A 47 13.01 9.15 4.78
CA THR A 47 11.76 9.89 4.79
C THR A 47 11.82 11.08 5.75
N PRO A 48 11.46 12.30 5.29
CA PRO A 48 11.45 13.47 6.16
C PRO A 48 10.50 13.31 7.35
N ARG A 49 10.87 13.90 8.50
CA ARG A 49 10.11 13.83 9.75
C ARG A 49 8.65 14.32 9.59
N SER A 50 8.38 15.22 8.64
CA SER A 50 7.05 15.73 8.32
C SER A 50 6.08 14.65 7.80
N TYR A 51 6.59 13.56 7.24
CA TYR A 51 5.78 12.45 6.69
C TYR A 51 5.64 11.26 7.64
N ARG A 52 6.04 11.39 8.92
CA ARG A 52 6.03 10.28 9.90
C ARG A 52 4.64 9.84 10.37
N LYS A 53 3.58 10.63 10.16
CA LYS A 53 2.23 10.30 10.63
C LYS A 53 1.30 9.93 9.48
N GLY A 54 0.75 8.72 9.53
CA GLY A 54 -0.49 8.34 8.83
C GLY A 54 -0.37 7.70 7.44
N VAL A 55 0.81 7.69 6.80
CA VAL A 55 0.99 7.09 5.46
C VAL A 55 2.00 5.94 5.52
N ASP A 56 1.65 4.81 4.92
CA ASP A 56 2.45 3.58 5.02
C ASP A 56 3.77 3.65 4.24
N TYR A 57 3.76 4.23 3.04
CA TYR A 57 4.91 4.36 2.14
C TYR A 57 4.87 5.68 1.34
N PRO A 58 4.95 6.86 1.99
CA PRO A 58 4.85 8.16 1.33
C PRO A 58 5.96 8.41 0.28
N THR A 59 7.06 7.66 0.31
CA THR A 59 8.14 7.78 -0.68
C THR A 59 7.91 6.95 -1.96
N PHE A 60 6.74 6.34 -2.13
CA PHE A 60 6.36 5.50 -3.27
C PHE A 60 6.80 6.07 -4.62
N ASN A 61 6.38 7.29 -4.94
CA ASN A 61 6.67 7.91 -6.22
C ASN A 61 8.15 8.26 -6.38
N VAL A 62 8.83 8.62 -5.29
CA VAL A 62 10.28 8.88 -5.32
C VAL A 62 11.05 7.60 -5.63
N VAL A 63 10.69 6.49 -5.00
CA VAL A 63 11.36 5.20 -5.23
C VAL A 63 11.04 4.66 -6.62
N LYS A 64 9.79 4.80 -7.08
CA LYS A 64 9.35 4.32 -8.40
C LYS A 64 9.91 5.14 -9.55
N ASN A 65 9.77 6.47 -9.49
CA ASN A 65 10.03 7.39 -10.62
C ASN A 65 11.38 8.09 -10.51
N GLY A 66 11.99 8.08 -9.33
CA GLY A 66 13.17 8.88 -9.03
C GLY A 66 12.80 10.26 -8.50
N ARG A 67 13.79 11.15 -8.53
CA ARG A 67 13.68 12.54 -8.08
C ARG A 67 14.54 13.43 -8.98
N PRO A 68 14.41 14.77 -8.90
CA PRO A 68 15.31 15.67 -9.63
C PRO A 68 16.78 15.29 -9.41
N GLY A 69 17.53 15.14 -10.51
CA GLY A 69 18.93 14.73 -10.49
C GLY A 69 19.21 13.23 -10.31
N LEU A 70 18.19 12.38 -10.09
CA LEU A 70 18.36 10.93 -10.00
C LEU A 70 17.14 10.20 -10.59
N PRO A 71 17.20 9.75 -11.86
CA PRO A 71 16.06 9.09 -12.50
C PRO A 71 15.78 7.73 -11.88
N GLY A 72 14.50 7.36 -11.81
CA GLY A 72 14.07 6.07 -11.27
C GLY A 72 14.36 4.88 -12.19
N PRO A 73 14.02 3.67 -11.72
CA PRO A 73 13.61 3.37 -10.34
C PRO A 73 14.80 3.50 -9.38
N LEU A 74 14.55 3.84 -8.12
CA LEU A 74 15.57 3.92 -7.06
C LEU A 74 15.66 2.64 -6.23
N ALA A 75 14.81 1.66 -6.48
CA ALA A 75 14.94 0.29 -6.00
C ALA A 75 14.05 -0.65 -6.81
N GLN A 76 14.32 -1.95 -6.74
CA GLN A 76 13.43 -2.97 -7.28
C GLN A 76 12.24 -3.20 -6.35
N LEU A 77 12.46 -3.11 -5.03
CA LEU A 77 11.46 -3.38 -4.01
C LEU A 77 11.34 -2.20 -3.02
N GLY A 78 10.14 -1.94 -2.54
CA GLY A 78 9.85 -1.07 -1.40
C GLY A 78 9.21 -1.85 -0.24
N LEU A 79 9.38 -1.37 0.98
CA LEU A 79 8.78 -1.96 2.18
C LEU A 79 8.10 -0.90 3.08
N GLY A 80 6.78 -0.95 3.15
CA GLY A 80 5.90 -0.15 4.02
C GLY A 80 6.19 -0.29 5.50
N ARG A 81 5.79 0.71 6.30
CA ARG A 81 5.82 0.65 7.77
C ARG A 81 4.95 -0.48 8.34
N SER A 82 3.93 -0.90 7.60
CA SER A 82 3.02 -2.02 7.88
C SER A 82 3.61 -3.39 7.52
N GLY A 83 4.78 -3.43 6.86
CA GLY A 83 5.34 -4.65 6.29
C GLY A 83 4.83 -4.99 4.88
N HIS A 84 4.10 -4.08 4.22
CA HIS A 84 3.64 -4.26 2.84
C HIS A 84 4.78 -4.09 1.83
N VAL A 85 4.90 -5.02 0.89
CA VAL A 85 5.97 -5.02 -0.12
C VAL A 85 5.47 -4.43 -1.44
N TYR A 86 6.23 -3.50 -2.01
CA TYR A 86 5.97 -2.93 -3.33
C TYR A 86 7.02 -3.42 -4.32
N LEU A 87 6.61 -4.17 -5.34
CA LEU A 87 7.50 -4.59 -6.42
C LEU A 87 7.49 -3.52 -7.51
N PHE A 88 8.49 -2.64 -7.53
CA PHE A 88 8.58 -1.48 -8.42
C PHE A 88 9.18 -1.81 -9.77
N ALA A 89 10.21 -2.65 -9.82
CA ALA A 89 11.02 -2.85 -11.01
C ALA A 89 11.71 -4.21 -11.04
N ALA A 90 11.95 -4.72 -12.25
CA ALA A 90 12.70 -5.95 -12.48
C ALA A 90 14.03 -5.71 -13.23
N GLY A 91 14.29 -4.50 -13.71
CA GLY A 91 15.58 -4.13 -14.28
C GLY A 91 16.52 -3.46 -13.28
N ILE A 92 17.59 -2.87 -13.79
CA ILE A 92 18.57 -2.08 -13.02
C ILE A 92 17.87 -0.86 -12.37
N ALA A 93 18.02 -0.73 -11.06
CA ALA A 93 17.59 0.44 -10.28
C ALA A 93 18.80 1.29 -9.82
N ASN A 94 18.61 2.59 -9.65
CA ASN A 94 19.63 3.55 -9.23
C ASN A 94 19.74 3.68 -7.70
N HIS A 95 20.14 2.61 -7.01
CA HIS A 95 20.11 2.56 -5.55
C HIS A 95 21.49 2.60 -4.89
N ALA A 96 22.49 1.90 -5.44
CA ALA A 96 23.79 1.69 -4.79
C ALA A 96 24.79 2.84 -4.98
N GLY A 97 24.76 3.51 -6.14
CA GLY A 97 25.77 4.49 -6.51
C GLY A 97 27.19 3.90 -6.52
N ARG A 98 28.20 4.71 -6.14
CA ARG A 98 29.59 4.24 -6.06
C ARG A 98 29.73 3.18 -4.97
N SER A 99 30.11 1.97 -5.38
CA SER A 99 30.14 0.77 -4.52
C SER A 99 31.56 0.27 -4.29
N ARG A 100 31.79 -0.47 -3.21
CA ARG A 100 33.10 -1.02 -2.83
C ARG A 100 33.57 -2.16 -3.73
N ALA A 101 32.63 -2.88 -4.34
CA ALA A 101 32.91 -3.98 -5.25
C ALA A 101 31.87 -4.02 -6.38
N THR A 102 32.24 -4.58 -7.52
CA THR A 102 31.36 -4.75 -8.69
C THR A 102 30.07 -5.49 -8.32
N SER A 103 30.16 -6.49 -7.44
CA SER A 103 29.02 -7.29 -6.99
C SER A 103 27.94 -6.51 -6.25
N MET A 104 28.29 -5.32 -5.74
CA MET A 104 27.40 -4.45 -4.95
C MET A 104 26.82 -3.31 -5.78
N THR A 105 27.18 -3.20 -7.06
CA THR A 105 26.69 -2.15 -7.95
C THR A 105 25.28 -2.46 -8.45
N ASN A 106 24.57 -1.44 -8.94
CA ASN A 106 23.21 -1.52 -9.46
C ASN A 106 22.95 -2.68 -10.45
N LYS A 107 23.98 -3.14 -11.20
CA LYS A 107 23.83 -4.22 -12.19
C LYS A 107 23.77 -5.61 -11.56
N TYR A 108 24.29 -5.76 -10.34
CA TYR A 108 24.47 -7.04 -9.64
C TYR A 108 23.69 -7.10 -8.32
N ALA A 109 23.10 -5.99 -7.88
CA ALA A 109 22.40 -5.89 -6.61
C ALA A 109 20.90 -5.62 -6.76
N ILE A 110 20.09 -6.31 -5.95
CA ILE A 110 18.68 -5.96 -5.74
C ILE A 110 18.64 -4.94 -4.60
N GLY A 111 18.06 -3.77 -4.83
CA GLY A 111 17.79 -2.76 -3.81
C GLY A 111 16.41 -2.93 -3.20
N ILE A 112 16.34 -2.82 -1.88
CA ILE A 112 15.10 -2.71 -1.10
C ILE A 112 15.11 -1.37 -0.37
N GLU A 113 14.13 -0.52 -0.64
CA GLU A 113 13.93 0.76 0.02
C GLU A 113 12.83 0.62 1.08
N ALA A 114 13.22 0.46 2.35
CA ALA A 114 12.26 0.37 3.44
C ALA A 114 11.93 1.76 4.01
N GLU A 115 10.64 2.03 4.18
CA GLU A 115 10.15 3.35 4.54
C GLU A 115 10.58 3.76 5.95
N GLY A 116 11.40 4.82 6.04
CA GLY A 116 11.93 5.31 7.30
C GLY A 116 13.25 6.05 7.14
N ALA A 117 13.82 6.49 8.25
CA ALA A 117 15.14 7.09 8.30
C ALA A 117 15.93 6.55 9.51
N ASN A 118 16.22 7.42 10.49
CA ASN A 118 17.02 7.09 11.67
C ASN A 118 16.17 6.88 12.95
N GLU A 119 14.85 6.83 12.82
CA GLU A 119 13.94 6.43 13.91
C GLU A 119 14.04 4.94 14.23
N ALA A 120 13.49 4.55 15.38
CA ALA A 120 13.25 3.15 15.69
C ALA A 120 12.32 2.53 14.63
N TRP A 121 12.72 1.36 14.13
CA TRP A 121 11.94 0.60 13.16
C TRP A 121 10.71 0.01 13.87
N PRO A 122 9.48 0.16 13.34
CA PRO A 122 8.35 -0.64 13.77
C PRO A 122 8.69 -2.13 13.71
N GLU A 123 8.37 -2.87 14.78
CA GLU A 123 8.67 -4.30 14.89
C GLU A 123 8.14 -5.09 13.68
N GLN A 124 6.88 -4.85 13.30
CA GLN A 124 6.26 -5.46 12.13
C GLN A 124 7.00 -5.17 10.82
N GLN A 125 7.52 -3.94 10.64
CA GLN A 125 8.30 -3.59 9.45
C GLN A 125 9.65 -4.31 9.45
N TYR A 126 10.32 -4.37 10.59
CA TYR A 126 11.61 -5.05 10.72
C TYR A 126 11.48 -6.54 10.45
N ASP A 127 10.48 -7.20 11.03
CA ASP A 127 10.17 -8.62 10.80
C ASP A 127 9.83 -8.90 9.34
N ALA A 128 9.04 -8.03 8.71
CA ALA A 128 8.75 -8.13 7.28
C ALA A 128 10.03 -7.97 6.44
N TYR A 129 10.94 -7.08 6.83
CA TYR A 129 12.21 -6.91 6.13
C TYR A 129 13.06 -8.19 6.21
N VAL A 130 13.16 -8.79 7.40
CA VAL A 130 13.88 -10.06 7.61
C VAL A 130 13.28 -11.18 6.74
N ARG A 131 11.94 -11.32 6.71
CA ARG A 131 11.24 -12.32 5.88
C ARG A 131 11.44 -12.10 4.38
N LEU A 132 11.34 -10.85 3.92
CA LEU A 132 11.54 -10.51 2.52
C LEU A 132 12.97 -10.83 2.07
N VAL A 133 13.96 -10.45 2.89
CA VAL A 133 15.38 -10.71 2.57
C VAL A 133 15.68 -12.20 2.58
N ARG A 134 15.15 -12.96 3.54
CA ARG A 134 15.31 -14.42 3.54
C ARG A 134 14.80 -15.04 2.23
N ALA A 135 13.59 -14.66 1.81
CA ALA A 135 12.99 -15.18 0.58
C ALA A 135 13.79 -14.79 -0.68
N LEU A 136 14.39 -13.60 -0.71
CA LEU A 136 15.23 -13.17 -1.83
C LEU A 136 16.56 -13.90 -1.88
N LEU A 137 17.19 -14.14 -0.72
CA LEU A 137 18.42 -14.92 -0.63
C LEU A 137 18.18 -16.36 -1.12
N ASP A 138 17.07 -16.97 -0.70
CA ASP A 138 16.67 -18.31 -1.15
C ASP A 138 16.42 -18.36 -2.65
N GLU A 139 15.63 -17.44 -3.19
CA GLU A 139 15.36 -17.39 -4.64
C GLU A 139 16.61 -17.06 -5.46
N CYS A 140 17.59 -16.39 -4.88
CA CYS A 140 18.84 -15.99 -5.54
C CYS A 140 20.00 -16.96 -5.33
N ASP A 141 19.83 -18.00 -4.52
CA ASP A 141 20.89 -18.91 -4.06
C ASP A 141 22.09 -18.16 -3.45
N LEU A 142 21.81 -17.15 -2.62
CA LEU A 142 22.82 -16.31 -1.99
C LEU A 142 22.96 -16.61 -0.49
N PRO A 143 24.19 -16.64 0.06
CA PRO A 143 24.37 -16.75 1.50
C PRO A 143 23.98 -15.44 2.20
N VAL A 144 23.63 -15.52 3.49
CA VAL A 144 23.20 -14.37 4.30
C VAL A 144 24.22 -13.23 4.36
N SER A 145 25.50 -13.53 4.15
CA SER A 145 26.57 -12.53 4.04
C SER A 145 26.38 -11.55 2.87
N ARG A 146 25.46 -11.82 1.93
CA ARG A 146 25.13 -10.96 0.79
C ARG A 146 23.93 -10.04 1.04
N ALA A 147 23.33 -10.09 2.23
CA ALA A 147 22.40 -9.07 2.71
C ALA A 147 23.17 -7.95 3.43
N LEU A 148 23.42 -6.87 2.71
CA LEU A 148 24.32 -5.80 3.14
C LEU A 148 23.60 -4.46 3.17
N ARG A 149 23.80 -3.68 4.24
CA ARG A 149 23.33 -2.30 4.29
C ARG A 149 24.06 -1.47 3.25
N HIS A 150 23.44 -0.41 2.74
CA HIS A 150 24.12 0.54 1.86
C HIS A 150 25.41 1.12 2.48
N ALA A 151 25.44 1.29 3.81
CA ALA A 151 26.62 1.68 4.57
C ALA A 151 27.77 0.69 4.44
N GLU A 152 27.48 -0.60 4.27
CA GLU A 152 28.46 -1.67 4.08
C GLU A 152 28.91 -1.76 2.61
N THR A 153 28.06 -1.35 1.66
CA THR A 153 28.34 -1.45 0.22
C THR A 153 28.91 -0.19 -0.42
N CYS A 154 28.71 0.98 0.19
CA CYS A 154 29.09 2.26 -0.38
C CYS A 154 30.60 2.54 -0.36
N SER A 155 31.08 3.27 -1.37
CA SER A 155 32.44 3.80 -1.43
C SER A 155 32.43 5.34 -1.60
N PRO A 156 33.31 6.09 -0.91
CA PRO A 156 34.15 5.62 0.19
C PRO A 156 33.30 5.15 1.40
N PRO A 157 33.84 4.32 2.30
CA PRO A 157 33.16 3.96 3.55
C PRO A 157 32.70 5.21 4.31
N GLY A 158 31.49 5.18 4.86
CA GLY A 158 30.88 6.33 5.54
C GLY A 158 30.13 7.31 4.63
N ARG A 159 30.21 7.16 3.29
CA ARG A 159 29.41 7.97 2.34
C ARG A 159 27.91 7.85 2.60
N LYS A 160 27.46 6.68 3.06
CA LYS A 160 26.05 6.37 3.29
C LYS A 160 25.86 5.74 4.66
N PRO A 161 24.89 6.20 5.46
CA PRO A 161 24.58 5.61 6.75
C PRO A 161 23.47 4.54 6.69
N ASP A 162 22.76 4.40 5.55
CA ASP A 162 21.56 3.56 5.43
C ASP A 162 21.87 2.07 5.22
N ALA A 163 21.00 1.13 5.58
CA ALA A 163 19.90 1.28 6.53
C ALA A 163 20.41 1.52 7.97
N SER A 164 19.57 2.08 8.84
CA SER A 164 19.97 2.57 10.17
C SER A 164 20.16 1.47 11.24
N PHE A 165 19.72 0.24 10.98
CA PHE A 165 19.90 -0.89 11.90
C PHE A 165 21.30 -1.53 11.82
N SER A 166 21.66 -2.39 12.77
CA SER A 166 22.92 -3.15 12.75
C SER A 166 22.89 -4.26 11.68
N GLY A 167 23.81 -4.20 10.71
CA GLY A 167 23.96 -5.21 9.65
C GLY A 167 24.20 -6.63 10.19
N PRO A 168 25.17 -6.83 11.11
CA PRO A 168 25.39 -8.14 11.73
C PRO A 168 24.18 -8.69 12.49
N ALA A 169 23.44 -7.84 13.23
CA ALA A 169 22.24 -8.27 13.94
C ALA A 169 21.12 -8.67 12.96
N PHE A 170 20.93 -7.88 11.91
CA PHE A 170 19.95 -8.18 10.85
C PHE A 170 20.26 -9.51 10.17
N ARG A 171 21.52 -9.74 9.78
CA ARG A 171 21.93 -11.01 9.16
C ARG A 171 21.72 -12.20 10.09
N ARG A 172 21.97 -12.08 11.40
CA ARG A 172 21.64 -13.15 12.36
C ARG A 172 20.14 -13.44 12.41
N ALA A 173 19.29 -12.42 12.40
CA ALA A 173 17.84 -12.60 12.36
C ALA A 173 17.38 -13.33 11.08
N VAL A 174 17.97 -12.98 9.93
CA VAL A 174 17.70 -13.65 8.64
C VAL A 174 18.18 -15.10 8.65
N ASP A 175 19.35 -15.37 9.24
CA ASP A 175 19.94 -16.72 9.29
C ASP A 175 19.12 -17.67 10.18
N ASN A 176 18.61 -17.16 11.31
CA ASN A 176 17.76 -17.90 12.23
C ASN A 176 16.35 -18.15 11.68
N LEU A 177 15.94 -17.46 10.60
CA LEU A 177 14.62 -17.58 10.02
C LEU A 177 14.58 -18.70 8.99
N SER A 178 13.81 -19.75 9.28
CA SER A 178 13.36 -20.71 8.27
C SER A 178 11.95 -20.33 7.79
N LEU A 179 11.81 -19.99 6.51
CA LEU A 179 10.50 -19.78 5.92
C LEU A 179 9.81 -21.14 5.79
N LYS A 180 8.70 -21.34 6.51
CA LYS A 180 7.80 -22.47 6.22
C LYS A 180 7.34 -22.30 4.76
N LYS A 181 7.24 -23.40 4.00
CA LYS A 181 6.45 -23.41 2.75
C LYS A 181 5.00 -23.12 3.14
N SER A 182 4.65 -21.84 3.23
CA SER A 182 3.28 -21.42 3.44
C SER A 182 2.47 -21.80 2.20
N PRO A 183 1.18 -22.16 2.35
CA PRO A 183 0.30 -22.26 1.21
C PRO A 183 0.39 -20.94 0.44
N THR A 184 0.44 -21.02 -0.89
CA THR A 184 0.38 -19.86 -1.77
C THR A 184 -0.72 -18.91 -1.27
N PRO A 185 -0.42 -17.65 -0.93
CA PRO A 185 -1.48 -16.67 -0.72
C PRO A 185 -2.30 -16.65 -2.01
N ALA A 186 -3.63 -16.78 -1.90
CA ALA A 186 -4.49 -16.96 -3.06
C ALA A 186 -4.15 -15.90 -4.12
N PRO A 187 -3.79 -16.30 -5.36
CA PRO A 187 -3.73 -15.35 -6.44
C PRO A 187 -5.12 -14.74 -6.59
N GLU A 188 -5.16 -13.43 -6.74
CA GLU A 188 -6.37 -12.72 -7.11
C GLU A 188 -7.04 -13.39 -8.31
N LYS A 189 -8.32 -13.74 -8.17
CA LYS A 189 -9.10 -14.48 -9.17
C LYS A 189 -9.19 -13.66 -10.47
N LYS A 190 -8.73 -14.24 -11.58
CA LYS A 190 -9.08 -13.79 -12.94
C LYS A 190 -10.59 -13.91 -13.13
N GLY A 191 -11.26 -12.83 -13.52
CA GLY A 191 -12.64 -12.82 -14.01
C GLY A 191 -12.71 -12.21 -15.41
N LEU A 192 -13.29 -12.96 -16.34
CA LEU A 192 -13.37 -12.76 -17.78
C LEU A 192 -14.84 -12.50 -18.20
N PHE A 193 -15.06 -11.56 -19.15
CA PHE A 193 -16.28 -11.24 -19.95
C PHE A 193 -17.63 -10.84 -19.30
N GLY A 194 -18.34 -9.91 -19.97
CA GLY A 194 -19.80 -9.79 -19.93
C GLY A 194 -20.37 -8.36 -20.00
N MET A 195 -21.04 -8.01 -21.09
CA MET A 195 -21.72 -6.73 -21.37
C MET A 195 -22.92 -6.39 -20.46
N SER A 196 -23.21 -5.07 -20.43
CA SER A 196 -24.49 -4.33 -20.27
C SER A 196 -25.25 -4.33 -18.92
N ILE A 197 -25.57 -3.12 -18.42
CA ILE A 197 -26.94 -2.55 -18.29
C ILE A 197 -26.84 -1.08 -17.83
N ILE A 198 -27.63 -0.22 -18.47
CA ILE A 198 -27.91 1.18 -18.12
C ILE A 198 -28.85 1.22 -16.90
N ALA A 199 -28.59 2.09 -15.91
CA ALA A 199 -29.64 2.55 -15.00
C ALA A 199 -29.35 3.97 -14.46
N THR A 200 -30.09 4.92 -15.00
CA THR A 200 -30.40 6.25 -14.46
C THR A 200 -31.11 6.13 -13.10
N GLY A 201 -30.67 6.90 -12.09
CA GLY A 201 -31.44 7.08 -10.84
C GLY A 201 -30.59 7.45 -9.61
N ILE A 202 -30.99 8.49 -8.89
CA ILE A 202 -30.51 8.77 -7.53
C ILE A 202 -31.31 7.84 -6.60
N ASN A 203 -30.74 6.70 -6.22
CA ASN A 203 -31.34 5.82 -5.22
C ASN A 203 -30.40 5.68 -4.01
N THR A 204 -30.80 6.26 -2.89
CA THR A 204 -30.24 6.01 -1.56
C THR A 204 -30.61 4.60 -1.15
N SER A 205 -29.73 3.63 -1.41
CA SER A 205 -30.03 2.23 -1.12
C SER A 205 -30.18 2.00 0.40
N LYS A 206 -31.26 1.32 0.80
CA LYS A 206 -31.54 0.86 2.18
C LYS A 206 -30.64 -0.31 2.64
N ARG A 207 -29.55 -0.62 1.92
CA ARG A 207 -28.80 -1.87 2.13
C ARG A 207 -27.75 -1.73 3.24
N THR A 208 -27.91 -2.51 4.30
CA THR A 208 -26.84 -2.89 5.22
C THR A 208 -26.03 -4.00 4.56
N ILE A 209 -24.73 -3.79 4.35
CA ILE A 209 -23.83 -4.86 3.85
C ILE A 209 -23.51 -5.76 5.05
N LYS A 210 -23.71 -7.08 4.91
CA LYS A 210 -23.25 -8.04 5.92
C LYS A 210 -21.75 -8.28 5.72
N ALA A 211 -21.01 -8.55 6.80
CA ALA A 211 -19.59 -8.92 6.71
C ALA A 211 -19.36 -9.98 5.62
N GLY A 212 -18.40 -9.73 4.71
CA GLY A 212 -18.11 -10.59 3.56
C GLY A 212 -18.93 -10.32 2.28
N GLN A 213 -19.76 -9.28 2.24
CA GLN A 213 -20.44 -8.83 1.01
C GLN A 213 -19.76 -7.58 0.43
N SER A 214 -19.72 -7.46 -0.90
CA SER A 214 -19.23 -6.27 -1.60
C SER A 214 -20.37 -5.47 -2.23
N ALA A 215 -20.28 -4.14 -2.21
CA ALA A 215 -21.26 -3.26 -2.86
C ALA A 215 -20.56 -2.17 -3.69
N ARG A 216 -21.09 -1.89 -4.88
CA ARG A 216 -20.62 -0.81 -5.74
C ARG A 216 -21.09 0.54 -5.18
N ILE A 217 -20.17 1.50 -5.02
CA ILE A 217 -20.54 2.87 -4.66
C ILE A 217 -20.68 3.70 -5.94
N PRO A 218 -21.81 4.42 -6.16
CA PRO A 218 -21.86 5.45 -7.17
C PRO A 218 -20.91 6.60 -6.82
N VAL A 219 -19.91 6.83 -7.66
CA VAL A 219 -18.96 7.95 -7.51
C VAL A 219 -19.69 9.28 -7.44
N GLY A 220 -19.26 10.16 -6.54
CA GLY A 220 -19.84 11.50 -6.34
C GLY A 220 -21.19 11.50 -5.62
N LYS A 221 -21.67 10.35 -5.13
CA LYS A 221 -22.89 10.24 -4.32
C LYS A 221 -22.59 9.63 -2.95
N TYR A 222 -23.35 10.06 -1.95
CA TYR A 222 -23.26 9.47 -0.61
C TYR A 222 -23.86 8.06 -0.58
N PHE A 223 -23.14 7.15 0.04
CA PHE A 223 -23.54 5.76 0.28
C PHE A 223 -23.59 5.49 1.79
N SER A 224 -24.70 4.93 2.28
CA SER A 224 -24.85 4.59 3.70
C SER A 224 -24.20 3.25 4.03
N LEU A 225 -23.34 3.23 5.04
CA LEU A 225 -22.68 2.01 5.52
C LEU A 225 -23.46 1.33 6.65
N ALA A 226 -23.75 2.08 7.71
CA ALA A 226 -24.29 1.53 8.95
C ALA A 226 -25.14 2.56 9.71
N THR A 227 -26.00 2.07 10.60
CA THR A 227 -26.70 2.87 11.61
C THR A 227 -25.87 2.95 12.88
N VAL A 228 -25.80 4.12 13.52
CA VAL A 228 -25.04 4.36 14.76
C VAL A 228 -25.96 4.92 15.85
N LYS A 229 -25.56 4.79 17.12
CA LYS A 229 -26.33 5.28 18.29
C LYS A 229 -25.70 6.52 18.89
N LYS A 230 -26.52 7.38 19.52
CA LYS A 230 -26.02 8.46 20.40
C LYS A 230 -25.19 7.84 21.54
N GLY A 231 -24.08 8.48 21.88
CA GLY A 231 -23.16 8.06 22.92
C GLY A 231 -22.14 7.02 22.48
N GLN A 232 -22.38 6.31 21.37
CA GLN A 232 -21.48 5.31 20.83
C GLN A 232 -20.17 5.96 20.37
N THR A 233 -19.03 5.38 20.73
CA THR A 233 -17.77 5.69 20.06
C THR A 233 -17.66 4.80 18.83
N VAL A 234 -17.40 5.35 17.66
CA VAL A 234 -17.26 4.57 16.43
C VAL A 234 -15.91 4.79 15.78
N ARG A 235 -15.26 3.70 15.37
CA ARG A 235 -14.06 3.70 14.55
C ARG A 235 -14.35 2.91 13.26
N PRO A 236 -14.66 3.61 12.15
CA PRO A 236 -14.96 2.93 10.90
C PRO A 236 -13.68 2.51 10.17
N THR A 237 -13.61 1.24 9.81
CA THR A 237 -12.65 0.70 8.84
C THR A 237 -13.41 0.30 7.59
N VAL A 238 -12.98 0.76 6.42
CA VAL A 238 -13.62 0.47 5.13
C VAL A 238 -12.56 -0.03 4.17
N ARG A 239 -12.81 -1.13 3.48
CA ARG A 239 -11.98 -1.60 2.38
C ARG A 239 -12.66 -1.26 1.05
N LEU A 240 -11.91 -0.61 0.17
CA LEU A 240 -12.37 -0.17 -1.15
C LEU A 240 -11.53 -0.83 -2.24
N ALA A 241 -12.17 -1.54 -3.16
CA ALA A 241 -11.53 -1.93 -4.41
C ALA A 241 -11.76 -0.86 -5.48
N LEU A 242 -10.68 -0.49 -6.17
CA LEU A 242 -10.71 0.47 -7.28
C LEU A 242 -10.41 -0.27 -8.59
N HIS A 243 -11.29 -0.17 -9.57
CA HIS A 243 -11.10 -0.74 -10.90
C HIS A 243 -11.00 0.36 -11.95
N GLY A 244 -10.02 0.25 -12.84
CA GLY A 244 -9.78 1.24 -13.88
C GLY A 244 -9.12 2.52 -13.40
N ALA A 245 -8.68 2.59 -12.13
CA ALA A 245 -7.77 3.64 -11.70
C ALA A 245 -6.43 3.50 -12.46
N HIS A 246 -5.81 4.62 -12.75
CA HIS A 246 -4.50 4.73 -13.38
C HIS A 246 -3.49 5.32 -12.39
N GLU A 247 -2.24 5.36 -12.81
CA GLU A 247 -1.21 6.11 -12.13
C GLU A 247 -1.55 7.62 -12.16
N GLU A 248 -1.38 8.32 -11.03
CA GLU A 248 -1.71 9.74 -10.84
C GLU A 248 -3.21 10.06 -10.72
N ASP A 249 -4.07 9.05 -10.70
CA ASP A 249 -5.48 9.28 -10.41
C ASP A 249 -5.67 9.72 -8.95
N VAL A 250 -6.62 10.61 -8.66
CA VAL A 250 -6.90 11.11 -7.32
C VAL A 250 -8.33 10.75 -6.94
N LEU A 251 -8.48 10.08 -5.80
CA LEU A 251 -9.77 9.83 -5.16
C LEU A 251 -9.80 10.52 -3.80
N ALA A 252 -10.89 11.23 -3.51
CA ALA A 252 -11.17 11.71 -2.16
C ALA A 252 -12.20 10.79 -1.51
N VAL A 253 -11.86 10.24 -0.34
CA VAL A 253 -12.79 9.47 0.49
C VAL A 253 -13.12 10.29 1.72
N SER A 254 -14.41 10.58 1.89
CA SER A 254 -14.93 11.30 3.05
C SER A 254 -15.96 10.44 3.77
N ALA A 255 -15.91 10.46 5.11
CA ALA A 255 -16.90 9.82 5.96
C ALA A 255 -17.60 10.87 6.83
N LYS A 256 -18.91 10.68 7.07
CA LYS A 256 -19.71 11.56 7.94
C LYS A 256 -20.83 10.80 8.64
N ILE A 257 -21.29 11.34 9.76
CA ILE A 257 -22.51 10.89 10.44
C ILE A 257 -23.64 11.85 10.08
N VAL A 258 -24.79 11.31 9.68
CA VAL A 258 -25.98 12.10 9.35
C VAL A 258 -27.21 11.58 10.06
N ASP A 259 -28.12 12.48 10.39
CA ASP A 259 -29.47 12.12 10.81
C ASP A 259 -30.34 11.86 9.57
N TYR A 260 -30.91 10.67 9.49
CA TYR A 260 -31.82 10.27 8.43
C TYR A 260 -33.25 10.24 8.97
N ALA A 261 -34.08 11.18 8.51
CA ALA A 261 -35.50 11.27 8.86
C ALA A 261 -36.37 11.24 7.58
N PRO A 262 -37.43 10.41 7.53
CA PRO A 262 -38.24 10.21 6.32
C PRO A 262 -39.16 11.38 5.93
N LYS A 263 -39.28 12.43 6.76
CA LYS A 263 -40.24 13.55 6.56
C LYS A 263 -39.60 14.92 6.34
N SER A 264 -38.28 15.01 6.19
CA SER A 264 -37.61 16.30 6.10
C SER A 264 -36.70 16.36 4.85
N ASN A 265 -36.57 17.58 4.31
CA ASN A 265 -35.95 17.97 3.04
C ASN A 265 -34.63 17.21 2.70
N PRO A 266 -34.40 16.71 1.48
CA PRO A 266 -33.18 15.98 1.09
C PRO A 266 -31.84 16.73 1.29
N GLN A 267 -31.87 18.03 1.57
CA GLN A 267 -30.71 18.83 2.01
C GLN A 267 -30.53 18.91 3.54
N ASP A 268 -31.24 18.09 4.31
CA ASP A 268 -31.33 18.23 5.76
C ASP A 268 -29.99 18.19 6.48
N LYS A 269 -29.59 19.41 6.87
CA LYS A 269 -28.50 19.82 7.77
C LYS A 269 -27.51 18.71 8.11
N ILE A 270 -26.47 18.68 7.29
CA ILE A 270 -25.14 18.16 7.57
C ILE A 270 -24.67 18.74 8.92
N VAL A 271 -24.58 17.93 9.97
CA VAL A 271 -24.02 18.38 11.25
C VAL A 271 -23.17 17.25 11.82
N GLY A 272 -21.84 17.36 11.72
CA GLY A 272 -20.92 16.53 12.50
C GLY A 272 -19.72 15.97 11.74
N ASN A 273 -18.54 16.39 12.22
CA ASN A 273 -17.16 15.92 12.02
C ASN A 273 -16.85 15.11 10.76
N PHE A 274 -16.22 15.81 9.83
CA PHE A 274 -15.61 15.25 8.65
C PHE A 274 -14.26 14.65 9.01
N PHE A 275 -14.03 13.46 8.51
CA PHE A 275 -12.71 13.12 8.04
C PHE A 275 -12.77 13.13 6.51
N THR A 276 -11.82 13.83 5.91
CA THR A 276 -11.52 13.73 4.49
C THR A 276 -10.09 13.24 4.40
N SER A 277 -9.88 12.17 3.66
CA SER A 277 -8.54 11.87 3.15
C SER A 277 -8.57 11.86 1.65
N ASP A 278 -7.66 12.65 1.11
CA ASP A 278 -7.32 12.65 -0.29
C ASP A 278 -6.27 11.58 -0.51
N PHE A 279 -6.58 10.63 -1.39
CA PHE A 279 -5.67 9.58 -1.80
C PHE A 279 -5.33 9.80 -3.27
N THR A 280 -4.04 9.90 -3.57
CA THR A 280 -3.55 9.77 -4.94
C THR A 280 -3.43 8.29 -5.22
N GLY A 281 -4.36 7.75 -6.00
CA GLY A 281 -4.33 6.41 -6.55
C GLY A 281 -3.12 6.26 -7.47
N THR A 282 -2.17 5.43 -7.07
CA THR A 282 -1.17 4.86 -7.98
C THR A 282 -1.50 3.40 -8.11
N THR A 283 -2.50 3.06 -8.93
CA THR A 283 -2.65 1.65 -9.29
C THR A 283 -1.75 1.38 -10.46
N GLY A 284 -0.85 0.46 -10.24
CA GLY A 284 -0.42 -0.37 -11.32
C GLY A 284 -0.50 -1.79 -10.80
N GLY A 285 -1.27 -2.62 -11.50
CA GLY A 285 -1.25 -4.09 -11.41
C GLY A 285 -2.09 -4.72 -10.29
N GLY A 286 -3.27 -5.23 -10.63
CA GLY A 286 -4.12 -6.04 -9.73
C GLY A 286 -4.95 -5.20 -8.78
N TRP A 287 -6.10 -5.71 -8.33
CA TRP A 287 -7.19 -4.90 -7.80
C TRP A 287 -6.72 -4.23 -6.52
N SER A 288 -6.70 -2.89 -6.52
CA SER A 288 -6.16 -2.16 -5.39
C SER A 288 -7.24 -2.07 -4.31
N ASP A 289 -7.28 -3.09 -3.45
CA ASP A 289 -7.97 -3.02 -2.17
C ASP A 289 -7.26 -1.98 -1.29
N HIS A 290 -7.86 -0.82 -1.14
CA HIS A 290 -7.42 0.22 -0.20
C HIS A 290 -8.16 0.05 1.11
N VAL A 291 -7.41 -0.14 2.19
CA VAL A 291 -7.96 -0.11 3.55
C VAL A 291 -7.94 1.32 4.05
N TYR A 292 -9.11 1.87 4.23
CA TYR A 292 -9.34 3.14 4.87
C TYR A 292 -9.68 2.92 6.36
N THR A 293 -8.89 3.49 7.26
CA THR A 293 -9.17 3.49 8.71
C THR A 293 -9.49 4.90 9.19
N GLY A 294 -10.67 5.12 9.75
CA GLY A 294 -11.07 6.38 10.37
C GLY A 294 -10.55 6.55 11.80
N GLN A 295 -10.61 7.78 12.32
CA GLN A 295 -10.36 8.02 13.74
C GLN A 295 -11.56 7.54 14.59
N ALA A 296 -11.41 7.48 15.91
CA ALA A 296 -12.52 7.19 16.81
C ALA A 296 -13.37 8.46 17.04
N TYR A 297 -14.69 8.34 16.93
CA TYR A 297 -15.62 9.46 17.11
C TYR A 297 -16.72 9.11 18.10
N LYS A 298 -16.91 9.94 19.13
CA LYS A 298 -18.08 9.86 20.00
C LYS A 298 -19.28 10.50 19.31
N VAL A 299 -20.35 9.74 19.09
CA VAL A 299 -21.59 10.23 18.50
C VAL A 299 -22.35 11.06 19.53
N SER A 300 -22.23 12.39 19.47
CA SER A 300 -22.86 13.28 20.46
C SER A 300 -24.32 13.63 20.15
N GLN A 301 -24.77 13.42 18.91
CA GLN A 301 -26.07 13.85 18.43
C GLN A 301 -27.21 12.90 18.82
N THR A 302 -28.41 13.46 19.01
CA THR A 302 -29.65 12.69 19.14
C THR A 302 -30.39 12.69 17.79
N PRO A 303 -30.85 11.54 17.27
CA PRO A 303 -31.66 11.52 16.05
C PRO A 303 -32.98 12.28 16.27
N ARG A 304 -33.48 12.94 15.23
CA ARG A 304 -34.82 13.56 15.23
C ARG A 304 -35.90 12.49 15.45
N LYS A 305 -37.08 12.93 15.90
CA LYS A 305 -38.24 12.04 16.16
C LYS A 305 -38.58 11.22 14.90
N GLY A 306 -38.49 9.89 15.02
CA GLY A 306 -38.71 8.95 13.91
C GLY A 306 -37.54 8.82 12.92
N GLY A 307 -36.38 9.38 13.24
CA GLY A 307 -35.14 9.30 12.45
C GLY A 307 -34.11 8.31 13.01
N SER A 308 -32.98 8.17 12.31
CA SER A 308 -31.85 7.31 12.69
C SER A 308 -30.52 7.97 12.29
N LEU A 309 -29.48 7.84 13.13
CA LEU A 309 -28.15 8.29 12.75
C LEU A 309 -27.47 7.26 11.85
N ARG A 310 -26.86 7.69 10.75
CA ARG A 310 -26.21 6.83 9.77
C ARG A 310 -24.79 7.30 9.47
N LEU A 311 -23.85 6.36 9.43
CA LEU A 311 -22.53 6.57 8.85
C LEU A 311 -22.65 6.51 7.32
N GLN A 312 -22.18 7.56 6.65
CA GLN A 312 -22.14 7.65 5.19
C GLN A 312 -20.70 7.83 4.70
N LEU A 313 -20.42 7.23 3.55
CA LEU A 313 -19.22 7.50 2.76
C LEU A 313 -19.58 8.31 1.52
N LEU A 314 -18.66 9.18 1.13
CA LEU A 314 -18.59 9.76 -0.20
C LEU A 314 -17.22 9.39 -0.77
N VAL A 315 -17.24 8.85 -1.98
CA VAL A 315 -16.01 8.71 -2.77
C VAL A 315 -16.14 9.59 -4.00
N THR A 316 -15.26 10.58 -4.07
CA THR A 316 -15.19 11.52 -5.19
C THR A 316 -13.99 11.17 -6.03
N ASN A 317 -14.24 10.94 -7.31
CA ASN A 317 -13.17 10.86 -8.29
C ASN A 317 -12.73 12.28 -8.67
N LYS A 318 -11.52 12.65 -8.29
CA LYS A 318 -10.87 13.93 -8.64
C LYS A 318 -10.03 13.81 -9.92
N SER A 319 -9.95 12.62 -10.52
CA SER A 319 -9.29 12.39 -11.80
C SER A 319 -10.13 12.75 -13.03
N LYS A 320 -9.46 12.79 -14.17
CA LYS A 320 -10.09 12.85 -15.50
C LYS A 320 -10.63 11.49 -15.97
N ASN A 321 -10.05 10.38 -15.51
CA ASN A 321 -10.41 9.04 -15.97
C ASN A 321 -11.58 8.46 -15.14
N PRO A 322 -12.49 7.69 -15.76
CA PRO A 322 -13.55 7.00 -15.03
C PRO A 322 -12.98 5.85 -14.19
N ILE A 323 -13.32 5.81 -12.90
CA ILE A 323 -12.87 4.79 -11.94
C ILE A 323 -14.11 4.12 -11.35
N ASP A 324 -14.16 2.79 -11.41
CA ASP A 324 -15.19 2.00 -10.72
C ASP A 324 -14.74 1.69 -9.29
N ILE A 325 -15.64 1.91 -8.33
CA ILE A 325 -15.33 1.87 -6.89
C ILE A 325 -16.30 0.92 -6.19
N ARG A 326 -15.74 -0.05 -5.46
CA ARG A 326 -16.52 -1.03 -4.71
C ARG A 326 -16.08 -1.04 -3.26
N VAL A 327 -17.02 -0.99 -2.32
CA VAL A 327 -16.75 -1.39 -0.93
C VAL A 327 -16.66 -2.90 -0.94
N THR A 328 -15.48 -3.42 -0.63
CA THR A 328 -15.28 -4.86 -0.50
C THR A 328 -15.58 -5.35 0.90
N ASP A 329 -15.35 -4.49 1.90
CA ASP A 329 -15.65 -4.78 3.30
C ASP A 329 -15.82 -3.49 4.11
N PHE A 330 -16.56 -3.56 5.23
CA PHE A 330 -16.54 -2.49 6.23
C PHE A 330 -16.76 -3.05 7.63
N VAL A 331 -16.07 -2.45 8.60
CA VAL A 331 -16.23 -2.73 10.03
C VAL A 331 -16.43 -1.40 10.74
N VAL A 332 -17.46 -1.31 11.58
CA VAL A 332 -17.63 -0.19 12.51
C VAL A 332 -17.42 -0.75 13.90
N GLU A 333 -16.24 -0.53 14.46
CA GLU A 333 -15.95 -0.89 15.84
C GLU A 333 -16.57 0.17 16.75
N GLY A 334 -17.19 -0.25 17.83
CA GLY A 334 -17.65 0.65 18.88
C GLY A 334 -17.82 -0.07 20.21
N ASP A 335 -17.77 0.73 21.26
CA ASP A 335 -18.00 0.30 22.65
C ASP A 335 -19.50 0.15 22.95
#